data_AF-A0A536S779-F1
#
_entry.id   AF-A0A536S779-F1
#
_cell.length_a   1.000
_cell.length_b   1.000
_cell.length_c   1.000
_cell.angle_alpha   90.00
_cell.angle_beta   90.00
_cell.angle_gamma   90.00
#
_symmetry.space_group_name_H-M   'P 1'
#
loop_
_entity.id
_entity.type
_entity.pdbx_description
1 polymer ?
#
loop_
_entity_poly.entity_id
_entity_poly.type
_entity_poly.pdbx_seq_one_letter_code
_entity_poly.pdbx_strand_id
1 'polypeptide(L)'
;MAGWRDNSVDLATIAIAATPAFLASAVEFVEATTIVLAVGITRGWRAPLVGSALSALTLALIVGTLGVAIVTVVPEHLLLGIVGTLLLLFGLRWLRKAVLRFAGIVALHDEEEIYRREVAELRAQGVARDRWDWIGMIVAYKAVLLEGTEVAFIVIAFGAKGVGAMNAAILGAIAAGIIVIAVAAVLRSPLTAVPENLLKFGVGAMLSTFGVFWFGEGVGAEWPGDAASIPLILGSFLLASWLAVRLLNGLLPEGARVEARNV
;
A
#
# COMPACT_ATOMS: atom_id res chain seq x y z
N MET A 1 -43.06 11.23 23.58
CA MET A 1 -41.66 10.84 23.85
C MET A 1 -41.37 9.56 23.10
N ALA A 2 -40.60 9.63 22.00
CA ALA A 2 -39.82 8.55 21.39
C ALA A 2 -39.53 8.95 19.93
N GLY A 3 -38.26 9.22 19.62
CA GLY A 3 -37.85 9.60 18.27
C GLY A 3 -36.42 10.14 18.19
N TRP A 4 -35.50 9.60 18.98
CA TRP A 4 -34.05 9.84 18.87
C TRP A 4 -33.34 8.50 18.61
N ARG A 5 -33.75 7.79 17.57
CA ARG A 5 -32.99 6.63 17.07
C ARG A 5 -31.85 7.15 16.20
N ASP A 6 -30.76 7.39 16.89
CA ASP A 6 -29.40 7.00 16.52
C ASP A 6 -29.02 7.21 15.04
N ASN A 7 -28.55 8.42 14.74
CA ASN A 7 -27.81 8.76 13.54
C ASN A 7 -26.30 8.45 13.71
N SER A 8 -25.91 7.60 14.67
CA SER A 8 -24.54 7.10 14.71
C SER A 8 -24.34 6.20 13.50
N VAL A 9 -23.54 6.66 12.56
CA VAL A 9 -22.90 5.77 11.60
C VAL A 9 -22.18 4.75 12.46
N ASP A 10 -22.59 3.48 12.38
CA ASP A 10 -22.06 2.41 13.22
C ASP A 10 -20.53 2.36 13.06
N LEU A 11 -19.82 2.61 14.17
CA LEU A 11 -18.36 2.62 14.21
C LEU A 11 -17.77 1.31 13.69
N ALA A 12 -18.47 0.19 13.91
CA ALA A 12 -18.04 -1.11 13.39
C ALA A 12 -18.11 -1.15 11.86
N THR A 13 -19.15 -0.58 11.25
CA THR A 13 -19.27 -0.47 9.80
C THR A 13 -18.14 0.38 9.20
N ILE A 14 -17.81 1.52 9.80
CA ILE A 14 -16.66 2.35 9.35
C ILE A 14 -15.35 1.58 9.51
N ALA A 15 -15.14 0.91 10.64
CA ALA A 15 -13.92 0.15 10.91
C ALA A 15 -13.73 -1.00 9.90
N ILE A 16 -14.79 -1.73 9.58
CA ILE A 16 -14.77 -2.79 8.57
C ILE A 16 -14.42 -2.21 7.20
N ALA A 17 -15.06 -1.12 6.80
CA ALA A 17 -14.80 -0.45 5.52
C ALA A 17 -13.38 0.16 5.44
N ALA A 18 -12.81 0.59 6.57
CA ALA A 18 -11.47 1.16 6.64
C ALA A 18 -10.36 0.10 6.60
N THR A 19 -10.67 -1.16 6.94
CA THR A 19 -9.67 -2.24 7.11
C THR A 19 -8.84 -2.51 5.85
N PRO A 20 -9.44 -2.61 4.63
CA PRO A 20 -8.66 -2.81 3.41
C PRO A 20 -7.64 -1.70 3.15
N ALA A 21 -8.07 -0.44 3.27
CA ALA A 21 -7.22 0.72 3.07
C ALA A 21 -6.15 0.83 4.16
N PHE A 22 -6.49 0.51 5.42
CA PHE A 22 -5.55 0.47 6.53
C PHE A 22 -4.43 -0.54 6.28
N LEU A 23 -4.77 -1.80 5.99
CA LEU A 23 -3.79 -2.86 5.80
C LEU A 23 -2.88 -2.61 4.59
N ALA A 24 -3.47 -2.15 3.49
CA ALA A 24 -2.71 -1.83 2.29
C ALA A 24 -1.79 -0.63 2.51
N SER A 25 -2.29 0.44 3.14
CA SER A 25 -1.47 1.63 3.42
C SER A 25 -0.37 1.37 4.46
N ALA A 26 -0.60 0.46 5.42
CA ALA A 26 0.38 0.16 6.47
C ALA A 26 1.70 -0.37 5.88
N VAL A 27 1.63 -1.18 4.82
CA VAL A 27 2.81 -1.70 4.12
C VAL A 27 3.61 -0.58 3.46
N GLU A 28 2.94 0.29 2.71
CA GLU A 28 3.55 1.46 2.06
C GLU A 28 4.19 2.42 3.08
N PHE A 29 3.51 2.63 4.22
CA PHE A 29 4.06 3.44 5.30
C PHE A 29 5.30 2.80 5.93
N VAL A 30 5.38 1.48 6.02
CA VAL A 30 6.58 0.78 6.53
C VAL A 30 7.76 1.07 5.60
N GLU A 31 7.59 0.89 4.28
CA GLU A 31 8.62 1.16 3.27
C GLU A 31 9.10 2.61 3.29
N ALA A 32 8.15 3.57 3.25
CA ALA A 32 8.48 4.99 3.30
C ALA A 32 9.22 5.35 4.60
N THR A 33 8.75 4.82 5.72
CA THR A 33 9.32 5.13 7.03
C THR A 33 10.71 4.51 7.21
N THR A 34 10.94 3.29 6.70
CA THR A 34 12.26 2.65 6.70
C THR A 34 13.30 3.54 6.00
N ILE A 35 12.97 4.08 4.82
CA ILE A 35 13.89 4.95 4.06
C ILE A 35 14.11 6.28 4.80
N VAL A 36 13.04 6.93 5.27
CA VAL A 36 13.15 8.19 6.01
C VAL A 36 13.98 8.03 7.28
N LEU A 37 13.83 6.90 7.98
CA LEU A 37 14.62 6.54 9.16
C LEU A 37 16.09 6.33 8.80
N ALA A 38 16.39 5.59 7.72
CA ALA A 38 17.75 5.37 7.23
C ALA A 38 18.46 6.69 6.97
N VAL A 39 17.78 7.62 6.27
CA VAL A 39 18.33 8.93 5.94
C VAL A 39 18.46 9.80 7.20
N GLY A 40 17.45 9.80 8.07
CA GLY A 40 17.44 10.58 9.31
C GLY A 40 18.57 10.20 10.28
N ILE A 41 18.84 8.91 10.42
CA ILE A 41 19.91 8.39 11.29
C ILE A 41 21.30 8.64 10.70
N THR A 42 21.46 8.56 9.38
CA THR A 42 22.77 8.67 8.74
C THR A 42 23.19 10.09 8.41
N ARG A 43 22.23 10.94 8.03
CA ARG A 43 22.49 12.28 7.50
C ARG A 43 21.88 13.41 8.36
N GLY A 44 21.16 13.03 9.41
CA GLY A 44 20.46 13.95 10.32
C GLY A 44 19.02 14.19 9.92
N TRP A 45 18.20 14.65 10.88
CA TRP A 45 16.74 14.65 10.75
C TRP A 45 16.15 15.87 10.03
N ARG A 46 16.86 17.00 10.00
CA ARG A 46 16.27 18.28 9.55
C ARG A 46 15.87 18.25 8.07
N ALA A 47 16.77 17.81 7.20
CA ALA A 47 16.54 17.77 5.76
C ALA A 47 15.55 16.67 5.33
N PRO A 48 15.67 15.41 5.82
CA PRO A 48 14.72 14.34 5.49
C PRO A 48 13.29 14.66 5.91
N LEU A 49 13.08 15.20 7.12
CA LEU A 49 11.73 15.56 7.59
C LEU A 49 11.10 16.66 6.73
N VAL A 50 11.89 17.64 6.27
CA VAL A 50 11.41 18.64 5.31
C VAL A 50 11.05 17.99 3.98
N GLY A 51 11.87 17.06 3.48
CA GLY A 51 11.57 16.28 2.27
C GLY A 51 10.26 15.50 2.40
N SER A 52 10.07 14.77 3.50
CA SER A 52 8.85 14.03 3.79
C SER A 52 7.63 14.95 3.89
N ALA A 53 7.74 16.10 4.56
CA ALA A 53 6.64 17.06 4.69
C ALA A 53 6.25 17.69 3.34
N LEU A 54 7.23 18.07 2.51
CA LEU A 54 6.99 18.58 1.15
C LEU A 54 6.32 17.53 0.26
N SER A 55 6.71 16.27 0.40
CA SER A 55 6.08 15.17 -0.32
C SER A 55 4.64 14.95 0.11
N ALA A 56 4.37 14.91 1.42
CA ALA A 56 3.02 14.81 1.96
C ALA A 56 2.12 15.97 1.49
N LEU A 57 2.64 17.21 1.45
CA LEU A 57 1.96 18.36 0.86
C LEU A 57 1.68 18.19 -0.63
N THR A 58 2.65 17.66 -1.39
CA THR A 58 2.51 17.37 -2.83
C THR A 58 1.39 16.35 -3.05
N LEU A 59 1.38 15.26 -2.29
CA LEU A 59 0.36 14.23 -2.36
C LEU A 59 -1.02 14.77 -1.97
N ALA A 60 -1.11 15.56 -0.89
CA ALA A 60 -2.37 16.19 -0.49
C ALA A 60 -2.91 17.12 -1.58
N LEU A 61 -2.05 17.88 -2.26
CA LEU A 61 -2.43 18.72 -3.39
C LEU A 61 -2.91 17.88 -4.58
N ILE A 62 -2.18 16.83 -4.95
CA ILE A 62 -2.53 15.92 -6.04
C ILE A 62 -3.89 15.26 -5.77
N VAL A 63 -4.09 14.68 -4.59
CA VAL A 63 -5.34 14.01 -4.22
C VAL A 63 -6.49 15.01 -4.11
N GLY A 64 -6.27 16.16 -3.46
CA GLY A 64 -7.28 17.19 -3.28
C GLY A 64 -7.72 17.87 -4.58
N THR A 65 -6.89 17.86 -5.61
CA THR A 65 -7.22 18.44 -6.93
C THR A 65 -7.67 17.37 -7.92
N LEU A 66 -6.78 16.44 -8.29
CA LEU A 66 -7.06 15.40 -9.28
C LEU A 66 -8.04 14.35 -8.75
N GLY A 67 -7.89 13.91 -7.51
CA GLY A 67 -8.80 12.92 -6.91
C GLY A 67 -10.25 13.43 -6.84
N VAL A 68 -10.43 14.67 -6.36
CA VAL A 68 -11.76 15.31 -6.30
C VAL A 68 -12.33 15.51 -7.70
N ALA A 69 -11.52 15.99 -8.66
CA ALA A 69 -11.97 16.17 -10.04
C ALA A 69 -12.41 14.85 -10.68
N ILE A 70 -11.66 13.77 -10.46
CA ILE A 70 -11.99 12.44 -10.99
C ILE A 70 -13.33 11.96 -10.43
N VAL A 71 -13.51 12.00 -9.10
CA VAL A 71 -14.73 11.46 -8.46
C VAL A 71 -15.98 12.30 -8.77
N THR A 72 -15.83 13.60 -9.04
CA THR A 72 -16.99 14.48 -9.29
C THR A 72 -17.38 14.59 -10.77
N VAL A 73 -16.45 14.35 -11.69
CA VAL A 73 -16.67 14.53 -13.13
C VAL A 73 -16.83 13.21 -13.88
N VAL A 74 -16.17 12.13 -13.43
CA VAL A 74 -16.17 10.85 -14.15
C VAL A 74 -17.41 10.02 -13.80
N PRO A 75 -18.15 9.47 -14.79
CA PRO A 75 -19.27 8.58 -14.53
C PRO A 75 -18.87 7.36 -13.69
N GLU A 76 -19.75 6.94 -12.78
CA GLU A 76 -19.47 5.86 -11.81
C GLU A 76 -19.00 4.57 -12.47
N HIS A 77 -19.70 4.08 -13.51
CA HIS A 77 -19.30 2.86 -14.22
C HIS A 77 -17.90 2.96 -14.85
N LEU A 78 -17.56 4.11 -15.41
CA LEU A 78 -16.23 4.33 -15.99
C LEU A 78 -15.16 4.38 -14.89
N LEU A 79 -15.46 5.03 -13.77
CA LEU A 79 -14.58 5.08 -12.61
C LEU A 79 -14.33 3.67 -12.05
N LEU A 80 -15.37 2.87 -11.86
CA LEU A 80 -15.28 1.48 -11.39
C LEU A 80 -14.48 0.60 -12.37
N GLY A 81 -14.68 0.77 -13.68
CA GLY A 81 -13.90 0.07 -14.69
C GLY A 81 -12.41 0.39 -14.62
N ILE A 82 -12.06 1.69 -14.54
CA ILE A 82 -10.66 2.15 -14.46
C ILE A 82 -10.03 1.71 -13.13
N VAL A 83 -10.68 2.02 -12.01
CA VAL A 83 -10.20 1.66 -10.67
C VAL A 83 -10.08 0.15 -10.51
N GLY A 84 -11.08 -0.60 -10.95
CA GLY A 84 -11.08 -2.06 -10.94
C GLY A 84 -9.91 -2.63 -11.75
N THR A 85 -9.65 -2.08 -12.93
CA THR A 85 -8.48 -2.46 -13.75
C THR A 85 -7.18 -2.16 -13.04
N LEU A 86 -7.01 -0.95 -12.49
CA LEU A 86 -5.79 -0.56 -11.79
C LEU A 86 -5.53 -1.45 -10.57
N LEU A 87 -6.55 -1.67 -9.74
CA LEU A 87 -6.47 -2.57 -8.59
C LEU A 87 -6.11 -4.00 -8.98
N LEU A 88 -6.69 -4.50 -10.07
CA LEU A 88 -6.37 -5.83 -10.56
C LEU A 88 -4.90 -5.90 -10.99
N LEU A 89 -4.40 -4.91 -11.73
CA LEU A 89 -3.01 -4.86 -12.16
C LEU A 89 -2.03 -4.71 -10.99
N PHE A 90 -2.32 -3.86 -10.02
CA PHE A 90 -1.50 -3.70 -8.80
C PHE A 90 -1.54 -4.98 -7.95
N GLY A 91 -2.74 -5.50 -7.68
CA GLY A 91 -2.95 -6.71 -6.92
C GLY A 91 -2.23 -7.90 -7.54
N LEU A 92 -2.33 -8.09 -8.86
CA LEU A 92 -1.63 -9.17 -9.56
C LEU A 92 -0.11 -9.00 -9.54
N ARG A 93 0.41 -7.77 -9.64
CA ARG A 93 1.87 -7.52 -9.51
C ARG A 93 2.38 -7.94 -8.14
N TRP A 94 1.69 -7.53 -7.08
CA TRP A 94 2.03 -7.91 -5.72
C TRP A 94 1.87 -9.40 -5.47
N LEU A 95 0.75 -9.98 -5.89
CA LEU A 95 0.44 -11.39 -5.69
C LEU A 95 1.42 -12.29 -6.44
N ARG A 96 1.78 -11.94 -7.68
CA ARG A 96 2.84 -12.62 -8.46
C ARG A 96 4.16 -12.59 -7.71
N LYS A 97 4.61 -11.42 -7.26
CA LYS A 97 5.88 -11.28 -6.55
C LYS A 97 5.87 -12.07 -5.25
N ALA A 98 4.78 -12.04 -4.50
CA ALA A 98 4.61 -12.79 -3.26
C ALA A 98 4.60 -14.31 -3.49
N VAL A 99 3.88 -14.80 -4.50
CA VAL A 99 3.89 -16.23 -4.89
C VAL A 99 5.30 -16.70 -5.23
N LEU A 100 6.04 -15.92 -6.02
CA LEU A 100 7.42 -16.26 -6.40
C LEU A 100 8.38 -16.25 -5.20
N ARG A 101 8.16 -15.34 -4.23
CA ARG A 101 8.90 -15.29 -2.97
C ARG A 101 8.61 -16.49 -2.07
N PHE A 102 7.34 -16.86 -1.91
CA PHE A 102 6.96 -18.05 -1.13
C PHE A 102 7.34 -19.36 -1.80
N ALA A 103 7.52 -19.36 -3.12
CA ALA A 103 8.06 -20.49 -3.87
C ALA A 103 9.61 -20.56 -3.82
N GLY A 104 10.29 -19.67 -3.09
CA GLY A 104 11.75 -19.67 -2.96
C GLY A 104 12.53 -19.25 -4.22
N ILE A 105 11.84 -18.79 -5.28
CA ILE A 105 12.43 -18.37 -6.56
C ILE A 105 13.05 -16.98 -6.43
N VAL A 106 12.35 -16.09 -5.72
CA VAL A 106 12.78 -14.72 -5.44
C VAL A 106 13.06 -14.61 -3.94
N ALA A 107 14.13 -13.92 -3.57
CA ALA A 107 14.42 -13.67 -2.16
C ALA A 107 13.25 -12.91 -1.49
N LEU A 108 12.95 -13.28 -0.25
CA LEU A 108 11.98 -12.56 0.57
C LEU A 108 12.40 -11.10 0.70
N HIS A 109 11.43 -10.19 0.76
CA HIS A 109 11.75 -8.81 1.11
C HIS A 109 12.21 -8.76 2.56
N ASP A 110 13.34 -8.11 2.79
CA ASP A 110 13.89 -7.89 4.11
C ASP A 110 14.19 -6.40 4.27
N GLU A 111 13.32 -5.74 5.03
CA GLU A 111 13.42 -4.32 5.39
C GLU A 111 14.73 -4.00 6.12
N GLU A 112 15.27 -4.92 6.92
CA GLU A 112 16.56 -4.73 7.61
C GLU A 112 17.73 -4.74 6.63
N GLU A 113 17.66 -5.61 5.62
CA GLU A 113 18.68 -5.63 4.58
C GLU A 113 18.65 -4.35 3.74
N ILE A 114 17.46 -3.88 3.36
CA ILE A 114 17.28 -2.63 2.62
C ILE A 114 17.77 -1.45 3.45
N TYR A 115 17.34 -1.36 4.71
CA TYR A 115 17.80 -0.34 5.64
C TYR A 115 19.33 -0.33 5.77
N ARG A 116 19.96 -1.50 5.96
CA ARG A 116 21.43 -1.59 6.08
C ARG A 116 22.15 -1.17 4.80
N ARG A 117 21.64 -1.56 3.63
CA ARG A 117 22.19 -1.16 2.32
C ARG A 117 22.08 0.35 2.13
N GLU A 118 20.90 0.91 2.34
CA GLU A 118 20.64 2.35 2.23
C GLU A 118 21.55 3.14 3.19
N VAL A 119 21.68 2.68 4.45
CA VAL A 119 22.59 3.27 5.43
C VAL A 119 24.05 3.24 4.97
N ALA A 120 24.49 2.13 4.38
CA ALA A 120 25.86 1.99 3.89
C ALA A 120 26.14 2.92 2.70
N GLU A 121 25.22 2.99 1.74
CA GLU A 121 25.32 3.87 0.58
C GLU A 121 25.33 5.35 0.97
N LEU A 122 24.41 5.75 1.86
CA LEU A 122 24.33 7.14 2.34
C LEU A 122 25.55 7.55 3.16
N ARG A 123 26.16 6.60 3.91
CA ARG A 123 27.44 6.83 4.62
C ARG A 123 28.61 6.97 3.65
N ALA A 124 28.66 6.16 2.59
CA ALA A 124 29.71 6.22 1.58
C ALA A 124 29.73 7.55 0.82
N GLN A 125 28.56 8.17 0.63
CA GLN A 125 28.43 9.50 0.00
C GLN A 125 28.94 10.65 0.89
N GLY A 126 29.06 10.43 2.21
CA GLY A 126 29.47 11.46 3.16
C GLY A 126 28.44 12.57 3.38
N VAL A 127 28.62 13.36 4.44
CA VAL A 127 27.76 14.51 4.81
C VAL A 127 28.61 15.75 4.98
N ALA A 128 28.32 16.81 4.24
CA ALA A 128 28.92 18.13 4.48
C ALA A 128 28.30 18.73 5.75
N ARG A 129 29.03 18.66 6.87
CA ARG A 129 28.51 19.01 8.21
C ARG A 129 27.99 20.46 8.38
N ASP A 130 28.40 21.37 7.51
CA ASP A 130 28.05 22.81 7.57
C ASP A 130 27.04 23.27 6.49
N ARG A 131 26.48 22.35 5.70
CA ARG A 131 25.55 22.71 4.62
C ARG A 131 24.24 21.95 4.74
N TRP A 132 23.18 22.57 4.22
CA TRP A 132 21.88 21.90 4.09
C TRP A 132 22.01 20.62 3.25
N ASP A 133 21.50 19.51 3.77
CA ASP A 133 21.62 18.21 3.11
C ASP A 133 20.53 18.00 2.06
N TRP A 134 20.77 18.49 0.85
CA TRP A 134 19.87 18.31 -0.29
C TRP A 134 19.65 16.84 -0.65
N ILE A 135 20.66 15.98 -0.47
CA ILE A 135 20.55 14.56 -0.81
C ILE A 135 19.53 13.91 0.11
N GLY A 136 19.69 14.06 1.43
CA GLY A 136 18.75 13.48 2.38
C GLY A 136 17.33 14.01 2.22
N MET A 137 17.18 15.29 1.89
CA MET A 137 15.87 15.88 1.57
C MET A 137 15.24 15.24 0.32
N ILE A 138 15.99 15.10 -0.77
CA ILE A 138 15.48 14.55 -2.04
C ILE A 138 15.17 13.05 -1.92
N VAL A 139 16.03 12.28 -1.25
CA VAL A 139 15.81 10.84 -1.03
C VAL A 139 14.53 10.61 -0.22
N ALA A 140 14.39 11.32 0.91
CA ALA A 140 13.18 11.24 1.73
C ALA A 140 11.92 11.74 0.99
N TYR A 141 12.04 12.82 0.23
CA TYR A 141 10.94 13.32 -0.60
C TYR A 141 10.47 12.27 -1.62
N LYS A 142 11.41 11.67 -2.37
CA LYS A 142 11.11 10.67 -3.39
C LYS A 142 10.51 9.41 -2.78
N ALA A 143 11.06 8.93 -1.66
CA ALA A 143 10.53 7.77 -0.96
C ALA A 143 9.07 8.01 -0.54
N VAL A 144 8.81 9.09 0.22
CA VAL A 144 7.45 9.41 0.65
C VAL A 144 6.52 9.66 -0.53
N LEU A 145 7.01 10.25 -1.62
CA LEU A 145 6.18 10.54 -2.80
C LEU A 145 5.79 9.25 -3.52
N LEU A 146 6.73 8.32 -3.67
CA LEU A 146 6.52 7.06 -4.38
C LEU A 146 5.52 6.19 -3.62
N GLU A 147 5.85 5.82 -2.38
CA GLU A 147 4.99 4.97 -1.54
C GLU A 147 3.65 5.68 -1.23
N GLY A 148 3.70 6.99 -0.96
CA GLY A 148 2.50 7.76 -0.67
C GLY A 148 1.57 7.93 -1.88
N THR A 149 2.10 7.81 -3.11
CA THR A 149 1.25 7.74 -4.30
C THR A 149 0.49 6.42 -4.36
N GLU A 150 1.11 5.29 -3.97
CA GLU A 150 0.42 4.00 -3.87
C GLU A 150 -0.67 4.05 -2.79
N VAL A 151 -0.41 4.67 -1.64
CA VAL A 151 -1.44 4.96 -0.62
C VAL A 151 -2.59 5.79 -1.19
N ALA A 152 -2.29 6.85 -1.95
CA ALA A 152 -3.33 7.67 -2.59
C ALA A 152 -4.19 6.85 -3.56
N PHE A 153 -3.58 5.98 -4.37
CA PHE A 153 -4.31 5.07 -5.25
C PHE A 153 -5.21 4.11 -4.47
N ILE A 154 -4.72 3.52 -3.38
CA ILE A 154 -5.49 2.66 -2.48
C ILE A 154 -6.71 3.40 -1.94
N VAL A 155 -6.53 4.62 -1.43
CA VAL A 155 -7.62 5.42 -0.86
C VAL A 155 -8.67 5.77 -1.90
N ILE A 156 -8.27 6.25 -3.08
CA ILE A 156 -9.19 6.59 -4.17
C ILE A 156 -9.95 5.34 -4.61
N ALA A 157 -9.25 4.21 -4.72
CA ALA A 157 -9.84 2.96 -5.16
C ALA A 157 -10.90 2.45 -4.19
N PHE A 158 -10.58 2.35 -2.90
CA PHE A 158 -11.54 1.95 -1.87
C PHE A 158 -12.62 3.00 -1.61
N GLY A 159 -12.37 4.25 -1.94
CA GLY A 159 -13.33 5.35 -1.85
C GLY A 159 -14.25 5.52 -3.07
N ALA A 160 -14.07 4.75 -4.14
CA ALA A 160 -14.79 4.93 -5.41
C ALA A 160 -16.31 4.75 -5.29
N LYS A 161 -16.79 3.96 -4.30
CA LYS A 161 -18.22 3.73 -4.04
C LYS A 161 -18.90 4.82 -3.19
N GLY A 162 -18.35 6.04 -3.19
CA GLY A 162 -18.99 7.23 -2.64
C GLY A 162 -18.38 7.76 -1.34
N VAL A 163 -18.96 8.86 -0.84
CA VAL A 163 -18.37 9.69 0.24
C VAL A 163 -18.12 8.91 1.53
N GLY A 164 -19.03 8.00 1.91
CA GLY A 164 -18.85 7.17 3.10
C GLY A 164 -17.65 6.22 3.00
N ALA A 165 -17.49 5.56 1.85
CA ALA A 165 -16.37 4.67 1.57
C ALA A 165 -15.04 5.45 1.49
N MET A 166 -15.06 6.62 0.85
CA MET A 166 -13.91 7.53 0.79
C MET A 166 -13.46 7.95 2.19
N ASN A 167 -14.39 8.36 3.05
CA ASN A 167 -14.07 8.73 4.43
C ASN A 167 -13.47 7.55 5.21
N ALA A 168 -14.04 6.35 5.08
CA ALA A 168 -13.49 5.15 5.71
C ALA A 168 -12.08 4.83 5.22
N ALA A 169 -11.83 4.91 3.90
CA ALA A 169 -10.53 4.66 3.30
C ALA A 169 -9.47 5.68 3.75
N ILE A 170 -9.83 6.99 3.77
CA ILE A 170 -8.97 8.06 4.28
C ILE A 170 -8.62 7.83 5.75
N LEU A 171 -9.62 7.54 6.59
CA LEU A 171 -9.42 7.29 8.02
C LEU A 171 -8.53 6.06 8.23
N GLY A 172 -8.73 4.99 7.46
CA GLY A 172 -7.89 3.80 7.48
C GLY A 172 -6.44 4.11 7.13
N ALA A 173 -6.19 4.85 6.05
CA ALA A 173 -4.84 5.23 5.64
C ALA A 173 -4.15 6.16 6.67
N ILE A 174 -4.87 7.16 7.20
CA ILE A 174 -4.34 8.05 8.25
C ILE A 174 -4.00 7.26 9.52
N ALA A 175 -4.88 6.36 9.95
CA ALA A 175 -4.64 5.52 11.12
C ALA A 175 -3.40 4.63 10.92
N ALA A 176 -3.25 4.02 9.74
CA ALA A 176 -2.07 3.23 9.39
C ALA A 176 -0.80 4.08 9.48
N GLY A 177 -0.79 5.26 8.87
CA GLY A 177 0.35 6.17 8.89
C GLY A 177 0.74 6.61 10.30
N ILE A 178 -0.24 7.01 11.13
CA ILE A 178 0.00 7.39 12.52
C ILE A 178 0.62 6.23 13.30
N ILE A 179 0.04 5.03 13.20
CA ILE A 179 0.52 3.86 13.94
C ILE A 179 1.93 3.49 13.49
N VAL A 180 2.17 3.37 12.19
CA VAL A 180 3.47 2.98 11.63
C VAL A 180 4.56 3.98 12.00
N ILE A 181 4.30 5.28 11.81
CA ILE A 181 5.25 6.35 12.17
C ILE A 181 5.52 6.36 13.68
N ALA A 182 4.48 6.21 14.52
CA ALA A 182 4.64 6.19 15.97
C ALA A 182 5.49 4.99 16.42
N VAL A 183 5.22 3.80 15.89
CA VAL A 183 6.00 2.60 16.23
C VAL A 183 7.45 2.76 15.77
N ALA A 184 7.68 3.26 14.55
CA ALA A 184 9.04 3.51 14.06
C ALA A 184 9.78 4.57 14.88
N ALA A 185 9.09 5.62 15.34
CA ALA A 185 9.68 6.65 16.19
C ALA A 185 10.09 6.11 17.58
N VAL A 186 9.30 5.18 18.14
CA VAL A 186 9.61 4.51 19.42
C VAL A 186 10.77 3.53 19.26
N LEU A 187 10.74 2.69 18.22
CA LEU A 187 11.75 1.65 18.02
C LEU A 187 13.07 2.21 17.47
N ARG A 188 13.03 3.30 16.70
CA ARG A 188 14.17 3.89 15.98
C ARG A 188 14.95 2.88 15.13
N SER A 189 14.27 1.83 14.68
CA SER A 189 14.77 0.77 13.81
C SER A 189 13.74 0.53 12.69
N PRO A 190 14.15 -0.04 11.54
CA PRO A 190 13.19 -0.52 10.55
C PRO A 190 12.20 -1.50 11.19
N LEU A 191 10.99 -1.56 10.66
CA LEU A 191 9.88 -2.33 11.23
C LEU A 191 9.95 -3.80 10.81
N THR A 192 11.05 -4.47 11.17
CA THR A 192 11.36 -5.86 10.80
C THR A 192 10.38 -6.89 11.36
N ALA A 193 9.64 -6.55 12.41
CA ALA A 193 8.60 -7.39 13.00
C ALA A 193 7.31 -7.45 12.17
N VAL A 194 7.14 -6.55 11.19
CA VAL A 194 5.95 -6.54 10.32
C VAL A 194 6.10 -7.62 9.26
N PRO A 195 5.15 -8.58 9.14
CA PRO A 195 5.22 -9.64 8.15
C PRO A 195 4.83 -9.12 6.76
N GLU A 196 5.63 -8.20 6.20
CA GLU A 196 5.32 -7.46 4.98
C GLU A 196 5.15 -8.36 3.76
N ASN A 197 5.92 -9.45 3.63
CA ASN A 197 5.68 -10.45 2.58
C ASN A 197 4.28 -11.09 2.66
N LEU A 198 3.79 -11.37 3.88
CA LEU A 198 2.44 -11.91 4.09
C LEU A 198 1.37 -10.85 3.85
N LEU A 199 1.63 -9.60 4.28
CA LEU A 199 0.72 -8.48 4.03
C LEU A 199 0.59 -8.21 2.53
N LYS A 200 1.70 -8.11 1.77
CA LYS A 200 1.65 -7.93 0.31
C LYS A 200 0.97 -9.09 -0.40
N PHE A 201 1.05 -10.31 0.13
CA PHE A 201 0.28 -11.45 -0.39
C PHE A 201 -1.23 -11.29 -0.13
N GLY A 202 -1.61 -11.05 1.12
CA GLY A 202 -3.02 -10.91 1.50
C GLY A 202 -3.68 -9.69 0.87
N VAL A 203 -3.00 -8.54 0.94
CA VAL A 203 -3.41 -7.30 0.28
C VAL A 203 -3.41 -7.48 -1.24
N GLY A 204 -2.40 -8.12 -1.84
CA GLY A 204 -2.39 -8.41 -3.27
C GLY A 204 -3.59 -9.24 -3.73
N ALA A 205 -3.96 -10.27 -2.96
CA ALA A 205 -5.17 -11.07 -3.20
C ALA A 205 -6.44 -10.23 -3.03
N MET A 206 -6.50 -9.38 -2.00
CA MET A 206 -7.61 -8.47 -1.74
C MET A 206 -7.78 -7.44 -2.86
N LEU A 207 -6.72 -6.75 -3.27
CA LEU A 207 -6.73 -5.80 -4.39
C LEU A 207 -7.14 -6.47 -5.69
N SER A 208 -6.65 -7.69 -5.96
CA SER A 208 -7.07 -8.45 -7.14
C SER A 208 -8.56 -8.80 -7.09
N THR A 209 -9.07 -9.14 -5.90
CA THR A 209 -10.49 -9.44 -5.67
C THR A 209 -11.38 -8.23 -5.95
N PHE A 210 -11.09 -7.09 -5.31
CA PHE A 210 -11.83 -5.85 -5.54
C PHE A 210 -11.65 -5.35 -6.99
N GLY A 211 -10.48 -5.59 -7.58
CA GLY A 211 -10.20 -5.27 -8.97
C GLY A 211 -11.12 -6.00 -9.94
N VAL A 212 -11.25 -7.32 -9.80
CA VAL A 212 -12.21 -8.12 -10.60
C VAL A 212 -13.64 -7.66 -10.33
N PHE A 213 -14.01 -7.49 -9.06
CA PHE A 213 -15.36 -7.13 -8.67
C PHE A 213 -15.81 -5.79 -9.28
N TRP A 214 -15.04 -4.71 -9.08
CA TRP A 214 -15.37 -3.39 -9.62
C TRP A 214 -15.16 -3.27 -11.12
N PHE A 215 -14.19 -3.99 -11.70
CA PHE A 215 -14.09 -4.06 -13.17
C PHE A 215 -15.37 -4.65 -13.77
N GLY A 216 -15.88 -5.74 -13.19
CA GLY A 216 -17.14 -6.36 -13.59
C GLY A 216 -18.32 -5.38 -13.54
N GLU A 217 -18.53 -4.71 -12.41
CA GLU A 217 -19.59 -3.70 -12.29
C GLU A 217 -19.40 -2.51 -13.24
N GLY A 218 -18.15 -2.11 -13.48
CA GLY A 218 -17.80 -1.01 -14.38
C GLY A 218 -18.13 -1.30 -15.85
N VAL A 219 -18.05 -2.57 -16.28
CA VAL A 219 -18.47 -3.01 -17.62
C VAL A 219 -19.95 -3.45 -17.68
N GLY A 220 -20.69 -3.29 -16.59
CA GLY A 220 -22.12 -3.60 -16.51
C GLY A 220 -22.46 -5.06 -16.17
N ALA A 221 -21.50 -5.83 -15.65
CA ALA A 221 -21.79 -7.17 -15.14
C ALA A 221 -22.43 -7.10 -13.75
N GLU A 222 -23.42 -7.96 -13.52
CA GLU A 222 -24.06 -8.13 -12.21
C GLU A 222 -23.46 -9.34 -11.49
N TRP A 223 -23.04 -9.15 -10.24
CA TRP A 223 -22.48 -10.23 -9.43
C TRP A 223 -23.58 -11.04 -8.73
N PRO A 224 -23.53 -12.38 -8.77
CA PRO A 224 -24.47 -13.21 -8.03
C PRO A 224 -24.31 -12.98 -6.52
N GLY A 225 -25.36 -12.47 -5.88
CA GLY A 225 -25.33 -12.10 -4.45
C GLY A 225 -24.61 -10.78 -4.16
N ASP A 226 -24.36 -9.94 -5.17
CA ASP A 226 -23.73 -8.61 -5.04
C ASP A 226 -22.40 -8.71 -4.26
N ALA A 227 -22.25 -7.98 -3.15
CA ALA A 227 -21.05 -8.00 -2.31
C ALA A 227 -20.72 -9.38 -1.70
N ALA A 228 -21.69 -10.32 -1.64
CA ALA A 228 -21.44 -11.68 -1.17
C ALA A 228 -20.54 -12.49 -2.11
N SER A 229 -20.32 -12.02 -3.34
CA SER A 229 -19.36 -12.61 -4.28
C SER A 229 -17.90 -12.30 -3.91
N ILE A 230 -17.61 -11.21 -3.19
CA ILE A 230 -16.25 -10.78 -2.85
C ILE A 230 -15.46 -11.87 -2.10
N PRO A 231 -15.99 -12.51 -1.03
CA PRO A 231 -15.29 -13.62 -0.37
C PRO A 231 -15.01 -14.82 -1.28
N LEU A 232 -15.90 -15.10 -2.25
CA LEU A 232 -15.72 -16.20 -3.20
C LEU A 232 -14.58 -15.89 -4.20
N ILE A 233 -14.55 -14.66 -4.72
CA ILE A 233 -13.47 -14.19 -5.59
C ILE A 233 -12.14 -14.23 -4.83
N LEU A 234 -12.12 -13.76 -3.57
CA LEU A 234 -10.93 -13.81 -2.71
C LEU A 234 -10.46 -15.25 -2.48
N GLY A 235 -11.39 -16.15 -2.17
CA GLY A 235 -11.10 -17.58 -2.03
C GLY A 235 -10.46 -18.17 -3.28
N SER A 236 -10.92 -17.76 -4.48
CA SER A 236 -10.35 -18.22 -5.75
C SER A 236 -8.92 -17.71 -5.98
N PHE A 237 -8.63 -16.43 -5.69
CA PHE A 237 -7.26 -15.89 -5.76
C PHE A 237 -6.33 -16.56 -4.75
N LEU A 238 -6.77 -16.77 -3.52
CA LEU A 238 -5.98 -17.43 -2.48
C LEU A 238 -5.68 -18.89 -2.87
N LEU A 239 -6.69 -19.62 -3.35
CA LEU A 239 -6.53 -21.00 -3.81
C LEU A 239 -5.59 -21.09 -5.02
N ALA A 240 -5.80 -20.24 -6.03
CA ALA A 240 -4.94 -20.20 -7.21
C ALA A 240 -3.49 -19.85 -6.85
N SER A 241 -3.29 -18.91 -5.94
CA SER A 241 -1.96 -18.52 -5.47
C SER A 241 -1.29 -19.63 -4.67
N TRP A 242 -2.04 -20.31 -3.80
CA TRP A 242 -1.54 -21.48 -3.06
C TRP A 242 -1.14 -22.62 -4.00
N LEU A 243 -1.99 -22.93 -4.99
CA LEU A 243 -1.68 -23.92 -6.02
C LEU A 243 -0.42 -23.51 -6.81
N ALA A 244 -0.31 -22.25 -7.20
CA ALA A 244 0.86 -21.74 -7.92
C ALA A 244 2.15 -21.92 -7.10
N VAL A 245 2.14 -21.56 -5.81
CA VAL A 245 3.29 -21.79 -4.91
C VAL A 245 3.65 -23.29 -4.85
N ARG A 246 2.66 -24.17 -4.69
CA ARG A 246 2.88 -25.63 -4.60
C ARG A 246 3.46 -26.20 -5.90
N LEU A 247 2.93 -25.78 -7.05
CA LEU A 247 3.40 -26.23 -8.35
C LEU A 247 4.82 -25.73 -8.63
N LEU A 248 5.10 -24.46 -8.36
CA LEU A 248 6.42 -23.88 -8.55
C LEU A 248 7.48 -24.53 -7.66
N ASN A 249 7.15 -24.81 -6.40
CA ASN A 249 8.01 -25.57 -5.49
C ASN A 249 8.29 -27.00 -5.97
N GLY A 250 7.32 -27.63 -6.64
CA GLY A 250 7.48 -28.99 -7.18
C GLY A 250 8.23 -29.06 -8.51
N LEU A 251 8.22 -27.99 -9.30
CA LEU A 251 8.77 -27.96 -10.66
C LEU A 251 10.19 -27.41 -10.77
N LEU A 252 10.61 -26.55 -9.84
CA LEU A 252 11.91 -25.88 -9.92
C LEU A 252 12.96 -26.59 -9.05
N PRO A 253 14.12 -26.96 -9.62
CA PRO A 253 15.24 -27.48 -8.83
C PRO A 253 15.68 -26.44 -7.78
N GLU A 254 16.14 -26.92 -6.61
CA GLU A 254 16.75 -26.06 -5.59
C GLU A 254 17.85 -25.19 -6.23
N GLY A 255 17.63 -23.86 -6.28
CA GLY A 255 18.64 -22.91 -6.79
C GLY A 255 18.24 -22.08 -8.02
N ALA A 256 17.03 -22.20 -8.57
CA ALA A 256 16.50 -21.27 -9.58
C ALA A 256 16.19 -19.90 -8.97
N ARG A 257 17.23 -19.15 -8.58
CA ARG A 257 17.11 -17.82 -7.98
C ARG A 257 17.12 -16.76 -9.07
N VAL A 258 16.03 -16.01 -9.18
CA VAL A 258 15.96 -14.83 -10.05
C VAL A 258 16.10 -13.59 -9.17
N GLU A 259 16.95 -12.64 -9.56
CA GLU A 259 17.02 -11.36 -8.85
C GLU A 259 15.66 -10.67 -8.83
N ALA A 260 15.25 -10.16 -7.66
CA ALA A 260 13.96 -9.51 -7.45
C ALA A 260 13.70 -8.29 -8.35
N ARG A 261 14.74 -7.76 -9.00
CA ARG A 261 14.69 -6.63 -9.93
C ARG A 261 14.15 -7.01 -11.32
N ASN A 262 14.18 -8.29 -11.67
CA ASN A 262 13.83 -8.82 -13.00
C ASN A 262 12.42 -9.44 -13.05
N VAL A 263 11.58 -9.21 -12.03
CA VAL A 263 10.31 -9.92 -11.83
C VAL A 263 9.14 -8.96 -11.65
#